data_AF-A0A8S2SL11-F1
#
_entry.id   AF-A0A8S2SL11-F1
#
_cell.length_a   1.000
_cell.length_b   1.000
_cell.length_c   1.000
_cell.angle_alpha   90.00
_cell.angle_beta   90.00
_cell.angle_gamma   90.00
#
_symmetry.space_group_name_H-M   'P 1'
#
loop_
_entity.id
_entity.type
_entity.pdbx_description
1 polymer ?
#
loop_
_entity_poly.entity_id
_entity_poly.type
_entity_poly.pdbx_seq_one_letter_code
_entity_poly.pdbx_strand_id
1 'polypeptide(L)' 'TASGTTVAGQSNAATGSALNFLNYPTDIALDASGNMYILDGGNNRVVYWAVGASVGVLIAGTGKNTMHNTF' A
#
# COMPACT_ATOMS: atom_id res chain seq x y z
N THR A 1 12.60 3.90 -25.00
CA THR A 1 11.69 3.03 -24.23
C THR A 1 11.56 3.61 -22.84
N ALA A 2 10.36 3.78 -22.30
CA ALA A 2 10.21 4.23 -20.92
C ALA A 2 10.52 3.05 -19.98
N SER A 3 11.40 3.25 -19.00
CA SER A 3 11.61 2.30 -17.89
C SER A 3 10.89 2.84 -16.67
N GLY A 4 10.09 2.00 -16.02
CA GLY A 4 9.45 2.31 -14.74
C GLY A 4 10.03 1.43 -13.64
N THR A 5 9.99 1.91 -12.40
CA THR A 5 10.32 1.14 -11.21
C THR A 5 9.06 0.94 -10.36
N THR A 6 8.96 -0.21 -9.70
CA THR A 6 7.91 -0.43 -8.71
C THR A 6 8.29 0.32 -7.43
N VAL A 7 7.40 1.18 -6.95
CA VAL A 7 7.59 1.98 -5.72
C VAL A 7 6.71 1.51 -4.56
N ALA A 8 5.67 0.73 -4.84
CA ALA A 8 4.91 -0.04 -3.86
C ALA A 8 4.21 -1.25 -4.50
N GLY A 9 3.98 -2.28 -3.69
CA GLY A 9 3.35 -3.52 -4.13
C GLY A 9 4.29 -4.40 -4.97
N GLN A 10 3.71 -5.35 -5.70
CA GLN A 10 4.45 -6.29 -6.53
C GLN A 10 4.45 -5.87 -8.00
N SER A 11 5.60 -6.01 -8.66
CA SER A 11 5.78 -5.68 -10.08
C SER A 11 5.05 -6.62 -11.04
N ASN A 12 4.69 -7.81 -10.59
CA ASN A 12 4.02 -8.85 -11.37
C ASN A 12 2.48 -8.82 -11.25
N ALA A 13 1.92 -7.71 -10.77
CA ALA A 13 0.48 -7.53 -10.52
C ALA A 13 -0.15 -8.53 -9.53
N ALA A 14 0.66 -9.27 -8.77
CA ALA A 14 0.14 -10.14 -7.72
C ALA A 14 -0.48 -9.31 -6.59
N THR A 15 -1.65 -9.74 -6.12
CA THR A 15 -2.35 -9.14 -4.98
C THR A 15 -2.27 -10.06 -3.76
N GLY A 16 -2.46 -9.49 -2.57
CA GLY A 16 -2.37 -10.23 -1.32
C GLY A 16 -2.51 -9.32 -0.10
N SER A 17 -2.52 -9.93 1.09
CA SER A 17 -2.67 -9.23 2.37
C SER A 17 -1.36 -9.02 3.12
N ALA A 18 -0.24 -9.60 2.67
CA ALA A 18 1.07 -9.28 3.23
C ALA A 18 1.45 -7.81 2.93
N LEU A 19 2.33 -7.22 3.73
CA LEU A 19 2.64 -5.77 3.67
C LEU A 19 3.44 -5.35 2.43
N ASN A 20 3.99 -6.31 1.68
CA ASN A 20 4.61 -6.09 0.38
C ASN A 20 3.62 -6.24 -0.79
N PHE A 21 2.35 -6.54 -0.50
CA PHE A 21 1.27 -6.61 -1.49
C PHE A 21 0.27 -5.48 -1.28
N LEU A 22 -0.43 -5.13 -2.35
CA LEU A 22 -1.62 -4.29 -2.34
C LEU A 22 -2.77 -5.09 -2.95
N ASN A 23 -4.00 -4.76 -2.57
CA ASN A 23 -5.23 -5.34 -3.08
C ASN A 23 -6.28 -4.25 -3.25
N TYR A 24 -6.61 -3.91 -4.50
CA TYR A 24 -7.53 -2.81 -4.83
C TYR A 24 -7.24 -1.50 -4.06
N PRO A 25 -6.04 -0.91 -4.21
CA PRO A 25 -5.78 0.41 -3.62
C PRO A 25 -6.68 1.45 -4.28
N THR A 26 -7.30 2.31 -3.48
CA THR A 26 -8.29 3.30 -3.95
C THR A 26 -7.76 4.72 -3.94
N ASP A 27 -6.68 5.00 -3.18
CA ASP A 27 -6.07 6.32 -3.12
C ASP A 27 -4.60 6.28 -2.66
N ILE A 28 -3.87 7.35 -2.95
CA ILE A 28 -2.47 7.56 -2.55
C ILE A 28 -2.22 9.04 -2.19
N ALA A 29 -1.54 9.27 -1.07
CA ALA A 29 -1.02 10.58 -0.69
C ALA A 29 0.49 10.52 -0.48
N LEU A 30 1.17 11.64 -0.73
CA LEU A 30 2.61 11.80 -0.51
C LEU A 30 2.88 12.83 0.58
N ASP A 31 3.90 12.59 1.41
CA ASP A 31 4.47 13.63 2.27
C ASP A 31 5.57 14.43 1.56
N ALA A 32 6.11 15.45 2.24
CA ALA A 32 7.16 16.32 1.69
C ALA A 32 8.50 15.60 1.41
N SER A 33 8.70 14.41 1.97
CA SER A 33 9.86 13.55 1.72
C SER A 33 9.60 12.53 0.61
N GLY A 34 8.39 12.51 0.04
CA GLY A 34 7.98 11.59 -1.02
C GLY A 34 7.55 10.21 -0.49
N ASN A 35 7.40 10.02 0.82
CA ASN A 35 6.86 8.77 1.34
C ASN A 35 5.37 8.70 1.04
N MET A 36 4.90 7.47 0.88
CA MET A 36 3.58 7.16 0.35
C MET A 36 2.65 6.65 1.45
N TYR A 37 1.42 7.13 1.44
CA TYR A 37 0.32 6.66 2.27
C TYR A 37 -0.73 6.11 1.33
N ILE A 38 -0.89 4.79 1.32
CA ILE A 38 -1.76 4.10 0.35
C ILE A 38 -2.99 3.59 1.09
N LEU A 39 -4.16 3.95 0.56
CA LEU A 39 -5.44 3.37 0.98
C LEU A 39 -5.62 2.03 0.25
N ASP A 40 -5.24 0.94 0.91
CA ASP A 40 -5.28 -0.42 0.38
C ASP A 40 -6.67 -1.03 0.61
N GLY A 41 -7.64 -0.56 -0.18
CA GLY A 41 -9.08 -0.73 0.06
C GLY A 41 -9.53 -2.19 0.14
N GLY A 42 -9.02 -3.05 -0.74
CA GLY A 42 -9.30 -4.49 -0.70
C GLY A 42 -8.61 -5.25 0.44
N ASN A 43 -7.88 -4.56 1.32
CA ASN A 43 -7.36 -5.11 2.57
C ASN A 43 -7.86 -4.33 3.80
N ASN A 44 -8.74 -3.34 3.63
CA ASN A 44 -9.22 -2.43 4.68
C ASN A 44 -8.09 -1.95 5.58
N ARG A 45 -7.10 -1.28 4.99
CA ARG A 45 -5.96 -0.72 5.71
C ARG A 45 -5.37 0.50 5.02
N VAL A 46 -4.65 1.29 5.79
CA VAL A 46 -3.72 2.30 5.28
C VAL A 46 -2.30 1.79 5.50
N VAL A 47 -1.51 1.79 4.43
CA VAL A 47 -0.12 1.34 4.46
C VAL A 47 0.80 2.50 4.12
N TYR A 48 1.79 2.73 4.98
CA TYR A 48 2.89 3.65 4.73
C TYR A 48 4.01 2.94 3.98
N TRP A 49 4.57 3.57 2.95
CA TRP A 49 5.75 3.12 2.23
C TRP A 49 6.79 4.23 2.18
N ALA A 50 7.94 3.98 2.81
CA ALA A 50 9.09 4.86 2.64
C ALA A 50 9.64 4.76 1.21
N VAL A 51 10.23 5.84 0.71
CA VAL A 51 10.89 5.83 -0.61
C VAL A 51 11.94 4.72 -0.67
N GLY A 52 11.82 3.83 -1.67
CA GLY A 52 12.73 2.72 -1.88
C GLY A 52 12.51 1.50 -0.96
N ALA A 53 11.49 1.52 -0.09
CA ALA A 53 11.12 0.34 0.68
C ALA A 53 10.64 -0.79 -0.26
N SER A 54 10.79 -2.04 0.18
CA SER A 54 10.23 -3.23 -0.49
C SER A 54 9.00 -3.80 0.24
N VAL A 55 8.68 -3.25 1.41
CA VAL A 55 7.57 -3.64 2.27
C VAL A 55 7.00 -2.41 2.94
N GLY A 56 5.68 -2.35 3.05
CA GLY A 56 4.99 -1.28 3.74
C GLY A 56 4.90 -1.49 5.25
N VAL A 57 4.42 -0.46 5.93
CA VAL A 57 4.09 -0.47 7.36
C VAL A 57 2.60 -0.22 7.52
N LEU A 58 1.91 -1.10 8.25
CA LEU A 58 0.52 -0.87 8.61
C LEU A 58 0.44 0.32 9.57
N ILE A 59 -0.27 1.37 9.19
CA ILE A 59 -0.42 2.57 10.02
C ILE A 59 -1.86 2.82 10.47
N ALA A 60 -2.84 2.21 9.82
CA ALA A 60 -4.22 2.18 10.28
C ALA A 60 -4.99 0.98 9.69
N GLY A 61 -5.99 0.50 10.41
CA GLY A 61 -6.87 -0.57 9.97
C GLY A 61 -6.45 -1.96 10.43
N THR A 62 -7.21 -2.96 10.01
CA THR A 62 -7.05 -4.35 10.48
C THR A 62 -6.22 -5.22 9.53
N GLY A 63 -6.03 -4.78 8.28
CA GLY A 63 -5.40 -5.58 7.24
C GLY A 63 -6.16 -6.86 6.89
N LYS A 64 -7.44 -6.93 7.28
CA LYS A 64 -8.36 -8.03 7.02
C LYS A 64 -9.48 -7.56 6.10
N ASN A 65 -9.99 -8.47 5.28
CA ASN A 65 -11.22 -8.27 4.50
C ASN A 65 -12.49 -8.30 5.35
N THR A 66 -12.51 -7.52 6.43
CA THR A 66 -13.68 -7.27 7.26
C THR A 66 -14.05 -5.81 7.11
N MET A 67 -15.30 -5.51 6.76
CA MET A 67 -15.80 -4.19 6.31
C MET A 67 -15.70 -3.03 7.33
N HIS A 68 -14.82 -3.09 8.33
CA HIS A 68 -14.59 -2.00 9.27
C HIS A 68 -13.10 -1.69 9.46
N ASN A 69 -12.71 -0.51 8.97
CA ASN A 69 -11.61 0.26 9.53
C ASN A 69 -12.16 0.97 10.78
N THR A 70 -11.89 0.44 11.97
CA THR A 70 -12.10 1.19 13.21
C THR A 70 -10.92 2.14 13.38
N PHE A 71 -11.17 3.45 13.27
CA PHE A 71 -10.24 4.49 13.72
C PHE A 71 -10.38 4.69 15.22
#